data_AF-A0A2V5TFQ9-F1
#
_entry.id   AF-A0A2V5TFQ9-F1
#
_cell.length_a   1.000
_cell.length_b   1.000
_cell.length_c   1.000
_cell.angle_alpha   90.00
_cell.angle_beta   90.00
_cell.angle_gamma   90.00
#
_symmetry.space_group_name_H-M   'P 1'
#
loop_
_entity.id
_entity.type
_entity.pdbx_description
1 polymer ?
#
loop_
_entity_poly.entity_id
_entity_poly.type
_entity_poly.pdbx_seq_one_letter_code
_entity_poly.pdbx_strand_id
1 'polypeptide(L)'
;MTTSIWFWIAFHIGVFIAIGIDLFASKRRGRELSMRAAFQRTVIWVLVSLAFNAVVWRLKGPHHALDFLTGYLIEYSLSMDNIFVFVLIFAHFRVPPLAQRRVLVWGIVGALIMRGTMILCGIALVQRFHFVLYLFGAFLLITAARMLFRKRAVPDFTEGWLLRRGRQILPITREYHAEHFHVRVDGRWMLTPLALTMMVIEITDLIFAVDSIPAIFAITRDPFIVYTSNICAILGLRSLYFLLAGLMDRFVYLRTGLAFVLGFVGIKMILVDYFPIPRSLSLGIIVVILTFTIGISMLKTQNQVAGEDRK
;
A
#
# COMPACT_ATOMS: atom_id res chain seq x y z
N MET A 1 -7.14 -24.18 -11.85
CA MET A 1 -7.71 -23.78 -13.17
C MET A 1 -7.03 -22.49 -13.58
N THR A 2 -6.38 -22.46 -14.74
CA THR A 2 -5.71 -21.26 -15.27
C THR A 2 -6.76 -20.22 -15.64
N THR A 3 -6.73 -19.05 -15.00
CA THR A 3 -7.60 -17.93 -15.37
C THR A 3 -7.37 -17.58 -16.84
N SER A 4 -8.45 -17.51 -17.63
CA SER A 4 -8.37 -17.19 -19.05
C SER A 4 -7.65 -15.85 -19.28
N ILE A 5 -6.79 -15.80 -20.30
CA ILE A 5 -5.99 -14.61 -20.63
C ILE A 5 -6.86 -13.37 -20.88
N TRP A 6 -8.10 -13.58 -21.33
CA TRP A 6 -9.07 -12.50 -21.53
C TRP A 6 -9.43 -11.75 -20.25
N PHE A 7 -9.44 -12.41 -19.09
CA PHE A 7 -9.66 -11.72 -17.81
C PHE A 7 -8.49 -10.80 -17.47
N TRP A 8 -7.25 -11.23 -17.74
CA TRP A 8 -6.07 -10.41 -17.55
C TRP A 8 -6.09 -9.20 -18.47
N ILE A 9 -6.39 -9.41 -19.75
CA ILE A 9 -6.48 -8.32 -20.74
C ILE A 9 -7.56 -7.32 -20.33
N ALA A 10 -8.78 -7.79 -20.03
CA ALA A 10 -9.90 -6.93 -19.63
C ALA A 10 -9.57 -6.13 -18.36
N PHE A 11 -8.94 -6.77 -17.37
CA PHE A 11 -8.52 -6.09 -16.14
C PHE A 11 -7.50 -4.98 -16.43
N HIS A 12 -6.43 -5.27 -17.18
CA HIS A 12 -5.41 -4.27 -17.50
C HIS A 12 -5.99 -3.10 -18.30
N ILE A 13 -6.86 -3.38 -19.28
CA ILE A 13 -7.58 -2.33 -20.01
C ILE A 13 -8.37 -1.45 -19.03
N GLY A 14 -9.11 -2.05 -18.10
CA GLY A 14 -9.83 -1.32 -17.06
C GLY A 14 -8.91 -0.47 -16.18
N VAL A 15 -7.76 -1.00 -15.77
CA VAL A 15 -6.74 -0.28 -14.98
C VAL A 15 -6.18 0.91 -15.76
N PHE A 16 -5.76 0.72 -17.02
CA PHE A 16 -5.22 1.80 -17.84
C PHE A 16 -6.26 2.88 -18.12
N ILE A 17 -7.52 2.51 -18.35
CA ILE A 17 -8.62 3.47 -18.48
C ILE A 17 -8.80 4.26 -17.18
N ALA A 18 -8.83 3.57 -16.03
CA ALA A 18 -9.01 4.22 -14.73
C ALA A 18 -7.86 5.18 -14.40
N ILE A 19 -6.61 4.78 -14.65
CA ILE A 19 -5.43 5.64 -14.52
C ILE A 19 -5.52 6.83 -15.49
N GLY A 20 -5.88 6.59 -16.75
CA GLY A 20 -6.04 7.64 -17.76
C GLY A 20 -7.07 8.70 -17.35
N ILE A 21 -8.23 8.26 -16.86
CA ILE A 21 -9.28 9.15 -16.31
C ILE A 21 -8.74 9.94 -15.12
N ASP A 22 -8.06 9.29 -14.17
CA ASP A 22 -7.53 9.97 -12.97
C ASP A 22 -6.46 11.02 -13.32
N LEU A 23 -5.56 10.70 -14.25
CA LEU A 23 -4.52 11.61 -14.74
C LEU A 23 -5.13 12.80 -15.47
N PHE A 24 -6.11 12.57 -16.35
CA PHE A 24 -6.79 13.62 -17.11
C PHE A 24 -7.58 14.56 -16.18
N ALA A 25 -8.36 14.00 -15.26
CA ALA A 25 -9.11 14.76 -14.26
C ALA A 25 -8.21 15.56 -13.31
N SER A 26 -6.95 15.14 -13.14
CA SER A 26 -5.98 15.84 -12.29
C SER A 26 -5.23 16.94 -13.02
N LYS A 27 -4.92 16.76 -14.32
CA LYS A 27 -4.24 17.78 -15.13
C LYS A 27 -5.06 19.08 -15.22
N ARG A 28 -6.39 18.98 -15.27
CA ARG A 28 -7.28 20.15 -15.34
C ARG A 28 -7.32 21.01 -14.06
N ARG A 29 -6.88 20.50 -12.91
CA ARG A 29 -7.15 21.17 -11.62
C ARG A 29 -6.01 22.04 -11.08
N GLY A 30 -4.76 21.87 -11.52
CA GLY A 30 -3.62 22.78 -11.24
C GLY A 30 -3.29 23.12 -9.77
N ARG A 31 -4.10 22.69 -8.79
CA ARG A 31 -4.03 23.04 -7.36
C ARG A 31 -4.05 21.78 -6.50
N GLU A 32 -3.52 21.91 -5.29
CA GLU A 32 -3.53 20.89 -4.25
C GLU A 32 -4.93 20.32 -4.03
N LEU A 33 -5.02 19.00 -3.85
CA LEU A 33 -6.29 18.33 -3.60
C LEU A 33 -6.83 18.78 -2.25
N SER A 34 -7.89 19.58 -2.25
CA SER A 34 -8.66 19.85 -1.03
C SER A 34 -9.07 18.54 -0.36
N MET A 35 -9.08 18.53 0.97
CA MET A 35 -9.47 17.37 1.80
C MET A 35 -10.78 16.72 1.32
N ARG A 36 -11.79 17.53 0.95
CA ARG A 36 -13.07 17.03 0.42
C ARG A 36 -12.89 16.30 -0.93
N ALA A 37 -12.04 16.83 -1.81
CA ALA A 37 -11.76 16.21 -3.09
C ALA A 37 -10.93 14.92 -2.95
N ALA A 38 -9.99 14.89 -2.00
CA ALA A 38 -9.23 13.68 -1.67
C ALA A 38 -10.14 12.57 -1.14
N PHE A 39 -11.08 12.92 -0.25
CA PHE A 39 -12.10 12.00 0.27
C PHE A 39 -13.00 11.45 -0.84
N GLN A 40 -13.60 12.33 -1.67
CA GLN A 40 -14.46 11.91 -2.78
C GLN A 40 -13.75 10.96 -3.75
N ARG A 41 -12.48 11.25 -4.10
CA ARG A 41 -11.69 10.38 -4.97
C ARG A 41 -11.40 9.03 -4.32
N THR A 42 -11.08 9.03 -3.03
CA THR A 42 -10.86 7.80 -2.27
C THR A 42 -12.12 6.93 -2.27
N VAL A 43 -13.29 7.51 -2.03
CA VAL A 43 -14.58 6.81 -2.10
C VAL A 43 -14.84 6.24 -3.49
N ILE A 44 -14.58 7.01 -4.56
CA ILE A 44 -14.73 6.53 -5.94
C ILE A 44 -13.85 5.30 -6.19
N TRP A 45 -12.58 5.32 -5.77
CA TRP A 45 -11.67 4.18 -5.94
C TRP A 45 -12.12 2.94 -5.16
N VAL A 46 -12.64 3.13 -3.95
CA VAL A 46 -13.25 2.03 -3.18
C VAL A 46 -14.47 1.46 -3.91
N LEU A 47 -15.37 2.31 -4.41
CA LEU A 47 -16.55 1.87 -5.15
C LEU A 47 -16.20 1.13 -6.44
N VAL A 48 -15.19 1.60 -7.18
CA VAL A 48 -14.68 0.90 -8.38
C VAL A 48 -14.16 -0.50 -8.00
N SER A 49 -13.42 -0.61 -6.89
CA SER A 49 -12.90 -1.89 -6.41
C SER A 49 -14.02 -2.84 -5.97
N LEU A 50 -15.07 -2.32 -5.31
CA LEU A 50 -16.25 -3.10 -4.93
C LEU A 50 -17.10 -3.51 -6.14
N ALA A 51 -17.22 -2.64 -7.15
CA ALA A 51 -17.87 -2.98 -8.42
C ALA A 51 -17.11 -4.10 -9.13
N PHE A 52 -15.77 -4.04 -9.18
CA PHE A 52 -14.95 -5.13 -9.69
C PHE A 52 -15.14 -6.41 -8.87
N ASN A 53 -15.22 -6.34 -7.55
CA ASN A 53 -15.53 -7.50 -6.71
C ASN A 53 -16.90 -8.13 -7.05
N ALA A 54 -17.92 -7.31 -7.35
CA ALA A 54 -19.23 -7.80 -7.79
C ALA A 54 -19.15 -8.49 -9.17
N VAL A 55 -18.27 -8.02 -10.06
CA VAL A 55 -17.96 -8.72 -11.32
C VAL A 55 -17.28 -10.06 -11.05
N VAL A 56 -16.30 -10.10 -10.15
CA VAL A 56 -15.64 -11.35 -9.72
C VAL A 56 -16.67 -12.32 -9.12
N TRP A 57 -17.60 -11.84 -8.29
CA TRP A 57 -18.69 -12.65 -7.74
C TRP A 57 -19.51 -13.30 -8.84
N ARG A 58 -19.94 -12.53 -9.84
CA ARG A 58 -20.78 -13.04 -10.95
C ARG A 58 -20.03 -14.03 -11.84
N LEU A 59 -18.74 -13.79 -12.11
CA LEU A 59 -17.99 -14.56 -13.11
C LEU A 59 -17.18 -15.73 -12.53
N LYS A 60 -16.66 -15.59 -11.30
CA LYS A 60 -15.84 -16.60 -10.61
C LYS A 60 -16.49 -17.17 -9.35
N GLY A 61 -17.62 -16.61 -8.90
CA GLY A 61 -18.39 -17.10 -7.75
C GLY A 61 -18.01 -16.45 -6.42
N PRO A 62 -18.79 -16.76 -5.35
CA PRO A 62 -18.70 -16.07 -4.07
C PRO A 62 -17.38 -16.33 -3.34
N HIS A 63 -16.76 -17.50 -3.48
CA HIS A 63 -15.48 -17.79 -2.82
C HIS A 63 -14.34 -16.90 -3.30
N HIS A 64 -14.22 -16.70 -4.62
CA HIS A 64 -13.21 -15.82 -5.20
C HIS A 64 -13.48 -14.35 -4.90
N ALA A 65 -14.76 -13.95 -4.80
CA ALA A 65 -15.12 -12.59 -4.39
C ALA A 65 -14.78 -12.33 -2.91
N LEU A 66 -14.98 -13.32 -2.03
CA LEU A 66 -14.55 -13.21 -0.63
C LEU A 66 -13.02 -13.13 -0.52
N ASP A 67 -12.30 -13.94 -1.28
CA ASP A 67 -10.83 -13.90 -1.35
C ASP A 67 -10.34 -12.53 -1.86
N PHE A 68 -10.96 -12.00 -2.93
CA PHE A 68 -10.65 -10.68 -3.47
C PHE A 68 -10.91 -9.58 -2.43
N LEU A 69 -12.08 -9.59 -1.79
CA LEU A 69 -12.44 -8.55 -0.82
C LEU A 69 -11.55 -8.60 0.42
N THR A 70 -11.25 -9.79 0.92
CA THR A 70 -10.33 -9.98 2.05
C THR A 70 -8.93 -9.48 1.68
N GLY A 71 -8.45 -9.84 0.49
CA GLY A 71 -7.16 -9.40 -0.01
C GLY A 71 -7.07 -7.90 -0.22
N TYR A 72 -8.11 -7.31 -0.82
CA TYR A 72 -8.25 -5.88 -1.01
C TYR A 72 -8.21 -5.15 0.33
N LEU A 73 -8.96 -5.63 1.35
CA LEU A 73 -8.98 -4.99 2.67
C LEU A 73 -7.63 -5.08 3.38
N ILE A 74 -6.96 -6.25 3.34
CA ILE A 74 -5.63 -6.41 3.92
C ILE A 74 -4.66 -5.42 3.25
N GLU A 75 -4.59 -5.43 1.92
CA GLU A 75 -3.66 -4.58 1.18
C GLU A 75 -3.97 -3.10 1.38
N TYR A 76 -5.25 -2.72 1.30
CA TYR A 76 -5.68 -1.34 1.46
C TYR A 76 -5.36 -0.81 2.87
N SER A 77 -5.51 -1.66 3.88
CA SER A 77 -5.20 -1.29 5.27
C SER A 77 -3.69 -1.21 5.51
N LEU A 78 -2.89 -2.15 4.98
CA LEU A 78 -1.43 -2.09 5.07
C LEU A 78 -0.87 -0.89 4.28
N SER A 79 -1.47 -0.57 3.13
CA SER A 79 -1.13 0.62 2.34
C SER A 79 -1.33 1.92 3.11
N MET A 80 -2.28 1.98 4.05
CA MET A 80 -2.41 3.13 4.94
C MET A 80 -1.18 3.30 5.84
N ASP A 81 -0.61 2.21 6.41
CA ASP A 81 0.63 2.29 7.18
C ASP A 81 1.80 2.74 6.32
N ASN A 82 1.87 2.24 5.09
CA ASN A 82 2.89 2.60 4.11
C ASN A 82 2.86 4.12 3.81
N ILE A 83 1.66 4.70 3.69
CA ILE A 83 1.47 6.13 3.44
C ILE A 83 2.11 6.99 4.54
N PHE A 84 2.02 6.60 5.82
CA PHE A 84 2.71 7.37 6.88
C PHE A 84 4.22 7.38 6.68
N VAL A 85 4.80 6.25 6.24
CA VAL A 85 6.24 6.20 5.94
C VAL A 85 6.55 7.07 4.72
N PHE A 86 5.67 7.13 3.72
CA PHE A 86 5.84 8.05 2.59
C PHE A 86 5.79 9.51 3.03
N VAL A 87 4.88 9.89 3.94
CA VAL A 87 4.84 11.25 4.53
C VAL A 87 6.16 11.57 5.24
N LEU A 88 6.69 10.63 6.04
CA LEU A 88 7.98 10.80 6.71
C LEU A 88 9.14 10.95 5.72
N ILE A 89 9.16 10.17 4.63
CA ILE A 89 10.15 10.29 3.56
C ILE A 89 10.06 11.68 2.91
N PHE A 90 8.85 12.10 2.52
CA PHE A 90 8.66 13.41 1.88
C PHE A 90 9.03 14.57 2.81
N ALA A 91 8.71 14.47 4.10
CA ALA A 91 9.12 15.44 5.11
C ALA A 91 10.64 15.48 5.28
N HIS A 92 11.29 14.31 5.35
CA HIS A 92 12.74 14.20 5.48
C HIS A 92 13.48 14.83 4.29
N PHE A 93 13.08 14.49 3.06
CA PHE A 93 13.69 15.05 1.85
C PHE A 93 13.17 16.45 1.50
N ARG A 94 12.21 16.99 2.26
CA ARG A 94 11.56 18.29 2.03
C ARG A 94 11.02 18.42 0.60
N VAL A 95 10.33 17.38 0.13
CA VAL A 95 9.81 17.32 -1.25
C VAL A 95 8.68 18.33 -1.44
N PRO A 96 8.77 19.25 -2.42
CA PRO A 96 7.71 20.22 -2.69
C PRO A 96 6.36 19.54 -3.00
N PRO A 97 5.21 20.06 -2.54
CA PRO A 97 3.90 19.43 -2.71
C PRO A 97 3.54 19.08 -4.17
N LEU A 98 3.90 19.94 -5.12
CA LEU A 98 3.69 19.70 -6.56
C LEU A 98 4.46 18.48 -7.06
N ALA A 99 5.70 18.30 -6.58
CA ALA A 99 6.56 17.20 -6.97
C ALA A 99 6.16 15.86 -6.29
N GLN A 100 5.56 15.89 -5.10
CA GLN A 100 5.04 14.69 -4.41
C GLN A 100 4.05 13.92 -5.30
N ARG A 101 3.17 14.65 -6.01
CA ARG A 101 2.20 14.03 -6.92
C ARG A 101 2.90 13.19 -7.99
N ARG A 102 3.99 13.71 -8.58
CA ARG A 102 4.72 13.02 -9.63
C ARG A 102 5.41 11.78 -9.09
N VAL A 103 6.02 11.88 -7.92
CA VAL A 103 6.63 10.72 -7.24
C VAL A 103 5.59 9.65 -6.95
N LEU A 104 4.40 10.00 -6.45
CA LEU A 104 3.34 9.03 -6.18
C LEU A 104 2.83 8.33 -7.45
N VAL A 105 2.73 9.03 -8.58
CA VAL A 105 2.29 8.41 -9.86
C VAL A 105 3.31 7.41 -10.36
N TRP A 106 4.59 7.79 -10.40
CA TRP A 106 5.65 6.86 -10.78
C TRP A 106 5.79 5.74 -9.75
N GLY A 107 5.59 6.05 -8.47
CA GLY A 107 5.58 5.11 -7.35
C GLY A 107 4.56 3.98 -7.54
N ILE A 108 3.34 4.31 -7.97
CA ILE A 108 2.30 3.32 -8.26
C ILE A 108 2.71 2.41 -9.43
N VAL A 109 3.36 2.97 -10.47
CA VAL A 109 3.81 2.19 -11.64
C VAL A 109 4.95 1.25 -11.25
N GLY A 110 5.93 1.71 -10.48
CA GLY A 110 7.02 0.86 -10.00
C GLY A 110 6.53 -0.21 -9.04
N ALA A 111 5.69 0.17 -8.06
CA ALA A 111 5.02 -0.76 -7.15
C ALA A 111 4.25 -1.86 -7.90
N LEU A 112 3.51 -1.51 -8.96
CA LEU A 112 2.77 -2.47 -9.79
C LEU A 112 3.70 -3.52 -10.42
N ILE A 113 4.84 -3.10 -10.94
CA ILE A 113 5.83 -3.99 -11.58
C ILE A 113 6.50 -4.86 -10.51
N MET A 114 6.97 -4.25 -9.42
CA MET A 114 7.68 -4.94 -8.35
C MET A 114 6.77 -5.97 -7.66
N ARG A 115 5.54 -5.58 -7.31
CA ARG A 115 4.56 -6.48 -6.69
C ARG A 115 4.11 -7.56 -7.64
N GLY A 116 3.86 -7.25 -8.91
CA GLY A 116 3.60 -8.26 -9.93
C GLY A 116 4.69 -9.33 -9.97
N THR A 117 5.95 -8.89 -9.99
CA THR A 117 7.11 -9.79 -9.96
C THR A 117 7.17 -10.62 -8.69
N MET A 118 7.03 -10.00 -7.51
CA MET A 118 7.06 -10.71 -6.23
C MET A 118 5.90 -11.69 -6.06
N ILE A 119 4.69 -11.35 -6.52
CA ILE A 119 3.53 -12.24 -6.48
C ILE A 119 3.80 -13.48 -7.33
N LEU A 120 4.29 -13.30 -8.56
CA LEU A 120 4.61 -14.43 -9.45
C LEU A 120 5.71 -15.32 -8.85
N CYS A 121 6.79 -14.72 -8.36
CA CYS A 121 7.87 -15.44 -7.67
C CYS A 121 7.38 -16.17 -6.42
N GLY A 122 6.56 -15.49 -5.60
CA GLY A 122 6.00 -16.02 -4.37
C GLY A 122 5.05 -17.19 -4.61
N ILE A 123 4.21 -17.12 -5.64
CA ILE A 123 3.34 -18.24 -6.03
C ILE A 123 4.17 -19.42 -6.50
N ALA A 124 5.17 -19.19 -7.35
CA ALA A 124 6.06 -20.25 -7.80
C ALA A 124 6.80 -20.92 -6.63
N LEU A 125 7.21 -20.14 -5.63
CA LEU A 125 7.86 -20.63 -4.42
C LEU A 125 6.91 -21.48 -3.56
N VAL A 126 5.72 -20.96 -3.26
CA VAL A 126 4.71 -21.65 -2.42
C VAL A 126 4.19 -22.92 -3.08
N GLN A 127 4.05 -22.94 -4.41
CA GLN A 127 3.64 -24.14 -5.14
C GLN A 127 4.68 -25.26 -5.09
N ARG A 128 5.97 -24.91 -5.02
CA ARG A 128 7.07 -25.89 -4.94
C ARG A 128 7.35 -26.33 -3.50
N PHE A 129 7.19 -25.44 -2.54
CA PHE A 129 7.60 -25.67 -1.15
C PHE A 129 6.47 -25.32 -0.18
N HIS A 130 5.69 -26.32 0.23
CA HIS A 130 4.58 -26.09 1.16
C HIS A 130 5.03 -25.50 2.50
N PHE A 131 6.24 -25.86 2.98
CA PHE A 131 6.77 -25.38 4.25
C PHE A 131 6.97 -23.85 4.29
N VAL A 132 7.08 -23.21 3.13
CA VAL A 132 7.22 -21.75 3.01
C VAL A 132 6.02 -21.04 3.64
N LEU A 133 4.85 -21.69 3.69
CA LEU A 133 3.70 -21.12 4.35
C LEU A 133 3.91 -20.93 5.86
N TYR A 134 4.52 -21.91 6.54
CA TYR A 134 4.84 -21.77 7.96
C TYR A 134 5.91 -20.70 8.19
N LEU A 135 6.89 -20.59 7.28
CA LEU A 135 7.91 -19.55 7.34
C LEU A 135 7.29 -18.14 7.22
N PHE A 136 6.42 -17.95 6.23
CA PHE A 136 5.65 -16.73 6.05
C PHE A 136 4.71 -16.45 7.23
N GLY A 137 4.06 -17.47 7.77
CA GLY A 137 3.23 -17.33 8.97
C GLY A 137 4.05 -16.85 10.18
N ALA A 138 5.20 -17.48 10.45
CA ALA A 138 6.11 -17.07 11.51
C ALA A 138 6.64 -15.64 11.28
N PHE A 139 6.99 -15.31 10.03
CA PHE A 139 7.41 -13.96 9.65
C PHE A 139 6.32 -12.92 9.95
N LEU A 140 5.05 -13.20 9.63
CA LEU A 140 3.94 -12.29 9.94
C LEU A 140 3.74 -12.10 11.44
N LEU A 141 3.92 -13.15 12.26
CA LEU A 141 3.87 -13.02 13.72
C LEU A 141 5.00 -12.13 14.25
N ILE A 142 6.21 -12.28 13.70
CA ILE A 142 7.35 -11.44 14.06
C ILE A 142 7.09 -9.98 13.68
N THR A 143 6.56 -9.72 12.47
CA THR A 143 6.19 -8.37 12.04
C THR A 143 5.10 -7.78 12.94
N ALA A 144 4.04 -8.54 13.22
CA ALA A 144 2.97 -8.12 14.13
C ALA A 144 3.51 -7.76 15.52
N ALA A 145 4.35 -8.61 16.12
CA ALA A 145 4.98 -8.35 17.41
C ALA A 145 5.86 -7.09 17.35
N ARG A 146 6.69 -6.93 16.30
CA ARG A 146 7.51 -5.73 16.10
C ARG A 146 6.65 -4.47 15.99
N MET A 147 5.49 -4.55 15.33
CA MET A 147 4.57 -3.41 15.21
C MET A 147 3.92 -3.04 16.55
N LEU A 148 3.67 -3.99 17.44
CA LEU A 148 3.12 -3.71 18.78
C LEU A 148 4.18 -3.16 19.75
N PHE A 149 5.36 -3.78 19.80
CA PHE A 149 6.33 -3.50 20.86
C PHE A 149 7.35 -2.42 20.51
N ARG A 150 7.64 -2.18 19.23
CA ARG A 150 8.55 -1.09 18.85
C ARG A 150 7.75 0.16 18.54
N LYS A 151 8.09 1.27 19.20
CA LYS A 151 7.63 2.60 18.77
C LYS A 151 8.08 2.84 17.33
N ARG A 152 7.26 3.54 16.56
CA ARG A 152 7.59 3.92 15.18
C ARG A 152 8.84 4.80 15.22
N ALA A 153 10.00 4.23 14.94
CA ALA A 153 11.21 5.01 14.76
C ALA A 153 11.04 5.82 13.47
N VAL A 154 11.33 7.12 13.52
CA VAL A 154 11.55 7.89 12.29
C VAL A 154 12.74 7.22 11.60
N PRO A 155 12.58 6.62 10.42
CA PRO A 155 13.70 5.99 9.76
C PRO A 155 14.74 7.08 9.50
N ASP A 156 15.97 6.87 9.97
CA ASP A 156 17.05 7.79 9.64
C ASP A 156 17.46 7.56 8.18
N PHE A 157 16.81 8.30 7.30
CA PHE A 157 17.13 8.25 5.88
C PHE A 157 18.51 8.89 5.62
N THR A 158 19.01 9.79 6.47
CA THR A 158 20.29 10.48 6.27
C THR A 158 21.51 9.55 6.30
N GLU A 159 21.41 8.41 6.99
CA GLU A 159 22.52 7.47 7.19
C GLU A 159 22.40 6.13 6.47
N GLY A 160 21.29 5.90 5.76
CA GLY A 160 21.08 4.66 5.03
C GLY A 160 22.25 4.35 4.08
N TRP A 161 22.76 3.12 4.13
CA TRP A 161 23.82 2.61 3.23
C TRP A 161 23.57 2.98 1.76
N LEU A 162 22.30 2.94 1.33
CA LEU A 162 21.82 3.33 0.00
C LEU A 162 22.05 4.80 -0.35
N LEU A 163 21.89 5.72 0.60
CA LEU A 163 22.03 7.15 0.37
C LEU A 163 23.50 7.58 0.35
N ARG A 164 24.33 6.93 1.19
CA ARG A 164 25.79 7.10 1.16
C ARG A 164 26.40 6.54 -0.12
N ARG A 165 26.06 5.31 -0.52
CA ARG A 165 26.53 4.73 -1.79
C ARG A 165 25.95 5.41 -3.02
N GLY A 166 24.66 5.77 -2.98
CA GLY A 166 23.99 6.49 -4.06
C GLY A 166 24.64 7.84 -4.33
N ARG A 167 24.94 8.63 -3.29
CA ARG A 167 25.64 9.92 -3.44
C ARG A 167 27.10 9.80 -3.87
N GLN A 168 27.77 8.69 -3.60
CA GLN A 168 29.15 8.45 -4.04
C GLN A 168 29.25 7.96 -5.49
N ILE A 169 28.23 7.27 -6.00
CA ILE A 169 28.25 6.65 -7.33
C ILE A 169 27.45 7.48 -8.35
N LEU A 170 26.38 8.15 -7.92
CA LEU A 170 25.49 8.90 -8.80
C LEU A 170 25.72 10.41 -8.65
N PRO A 171 25.88 11.16 -9.75
CA PRO A 171 25.98 12.61 -9.71
C PRO A 171 24.62 13.21 -9.35
N ILE A 172 24.49 13.77 -8.14
CA ILE A 172 23.23 14.29 -7.59
C ILE A 172 23.30 15.81 -7.41
N THR A 173 22.28 16.55 -7.85
CA THR A 173 22.19 18.00 -7.63
C THR A 173 21.84 18.33 -6.18
N ARG A 174 22.29 19.49 -5.68
CA ARG A 174 21.95 19.95 -4.32
C ARG A 174 20.54 20.51 -4.21
N GLU A 175 20.00 21.03 -5.31
CA GLU A 175 18.70 21.71 -5.35
C GLU A 175 17.65 20.92 -6.15
N TYR A 176 16.38 21.20 -5.84
CA TYR A 176 15.23 20.70 -6.58
C TYR A 176 15.02 21.52 -7.86
N HIS A 177 15.02 20.87 -9.02
CA HIS A 177 14.71 21.48 -10.31
C HIS A 177 13.26 21.19 -10.72
N ALA A 178 12.31 21.83 -10.01
CA ALA A 178 10.87 21.63 -10.17
C ALA A 178 10.47 20.15 -10.05
N GLU A 179 9.84 19.57 -11.10
CA GLU A 179 9.37 18.19 -11.12
C GLU A 179 10.31 17.21 -11.87
N HIS A 180 11.51 17.64 -12.28
CA HIS A 180 12.39 16.81 -13.09
C HIS A 180 13.17 15.81 -12.22
N PHE A 181 13.25 14.56 -12.67
CA PHE A 181 14.05 13.50 -12.01
C PHE A 181 15.52 13.56 -12.39
N HIS A 182 15.82 14.07 -13.58
CA HIS A 182 17.16 14.30 -14.08
C HIS A 182 17.26 15.73 -14.60
N VAL A 183 18.45 16.30 -14.51
CA VAL A 183 18.76 17.60 -15.09
C VAL A 183 20.17 17.56 -15.65
N ARG A 184 20.44 18.44 -16.61
CA ARG A 184 21.78 18.65 -17.13
C ARG A 184 22.35 19.90 -16.48
N VAL A 185 23.37 19.73 -15.65
CA VAL A 185 24.10 20.83 -14.99
C VAL A 185 25.54 20.76 -15.47
N ASP A 186 26.09 21.87 -15.93
CA ASP A 186 27.46 21.99 -16.45
C ASP A 186 27.82 20.90 -17.49
N GLY A 187 26.88 20.62 -18.41
CA GLY A 187 27.06 19.66 -19.50
C GLY A 187 26.95 18.19 -19.09
N ARG A 188 26.81 17.85 -17.80
CA ARG A 188 26.69 16.49 -17.27
C ARG A 188 25.26 16.17 -16.83
N TRP A 189 24.82 14.93 -17.05
CA TRP A 189 23.54 14.45 -16.52
C TRP A 189 23.67 14.19 -15.02
N MET A 190 22.76 14.77 -14.25
CA MET A 190 22.68 14.64 -12.81
C MET A 190 21.27 14.24 -12.38
N LEU A 191 21.16 13.42 -11.35
CA LEU A 191 19.88 13.09 -10.72
C LEU A 191 19.49 14.18 -9.73
N THR A 192 18.21 14.49 -9.67
CA THR A 192 17.70 15.43 -8.66
C THR A 192 17.41 14.71 -7.34
N PRO A 193 17.30 15.44 -6.21
CA PRO A 193 16.81 14.87 -4.96
C PRO A 193 15.44 14.17 -5.10
N LEU A 194 14.64 14.56 -6.09
CA LEU A 194 13.35 13.93 -6.38
C LEU A 194 13.49 12.48 -6.86
N ALA A 195 14.50 12.18 -7.67
CA ALA A 195 14.78 10.82 -8.13
C ALA A 195 15.26 9.92 -6.98
N LEU A 196 16.00 10.50 -6.04
CA LEU A 196 16.45 9.81 -4.85
C LEU A 196 15.29 9.47 -3.92
N THR A 197 14.40 10.44 -3.66
CA THR A 197 13.16 10.20 -2.91
C THR A 197 12.30 9.12 -3.57
N MET A 198 12.16 9.16 -4.90
CA MET A 198 11.44 8.14 -5.66
C MET A 198 12.04 6.74 -5.45
N MET A 199 13.35 6.60 -5.52
CA MET A 199 14.04 5.33 -5.26
C MET A 199 13.82 4.83 -3.83
N VAL A 200 13.88 5.70 -2.83
CA VAL A 200 13.61 5.34 -1.44
C VAL A 200 12.16 4.86 -1.26
N ILE A 201 11.20 5.51 -1.92
CA ILE A 201 9.79 5.11 -1.89
C ILE A 201 9.60 3.72 -2.51
N GLU A 202 10.18 3.44 -3.67
CA GLU A 202 10.12 2.13 -4.32
C GLU A 202 10.72 1.02 -3.44
N ILE A 203 11.88 1.28 -2.84
CA ILE A 203 12.52 0.33 -1.92
C ILE A 203 11.66 0.11 -0.68
N THR A 204 11.04 1.17 -0.17
CA THR A 204 10.17 1.08 1.01
C THR A 204 8.89 0.30 0.68
N ASP A 205 8.26 0.53 -0.49
CA ASP A 205 7.12 -0.29 -0.94
C ASP A 205 7.52 -1.75 -1.13
N LEU A 206 8.71 -2.01 -1.69
CA LEU A 206 9.25 -3.37 -1.79
C LEU A 206 9.37 -4.04 -0.41
N ILE A 207 9.86 -3.32 0.59
CA ILE A 207 9.94 -3.82 1.98
C ILE A 207 8.54 -4.11 2.53
N PHE A 208 7.55 -3.24 2.30
CA PHE A 208 6.17 -3.48 2.73
C PHE A 208 5.48 -4.61 1.98
N ALA A 209 5.86 -4.85 0.72
CA ALA A 209 5.40 -5.99 -0.06
C ALA A 209 5.83 -7.32 0.57
N VAL A 210 6.94 -7.34 1.33
CA VAL A 210 7.40 -8.54 2.07
C VAL A 210 6.42 -8.93 3.18
N ASP A 211 5.71 -7.99 3.81
CA ASP A 211 4.68 -8.30 4.80
C ASP A 211 3.32 -8.62 4.16
N SER A 212 2.94 -7.84 3.15
CA SER A 212 1.59 -7.94 2.55
C SER A 212 1.41 -9.16 1.64
N ILE A 213 2.44 -9.60 0.91
CA ILE A 213 2.35 -10.74 -0.02
C ILE A 213 2.16 -12.09 0.72
N PRO A 214 2.92 -12.41 1.77
CA PRO A 214 2.59 -13.51 2.68
C PRO A 214 1.16 -13.49 3.20
N ALA A 215 0.67 -12.32 3.62
CA ALA A 215 -0.66 -12.19 4.19
C ALA A 215 -1.77 -12.55 3.20
N ILE A 216 -1.64 -12.14 1.93
CA ILE A 216 -2.61 -12.51 0.89
C ILE A 216 -2.54 -14.00 0.54
N PHE A 217 -1.35 -14.63 0.56
CA PHE A 217 -1.23 -16.07 0.32
C PHE A 217 -1.87 -16.95 1.40
N ALA A 218 -2.05 -16.42 2.62
CA ALA A 218 -2.85 -17.07 3.66
C ALA A 218 -4.37 -16.99 3.40
N ILE A 219 -4.80 -16.16 2.45
CA ILE A 219 -6.20 -16.08 2.01
C ILE A 219 -6.40 -16.91 0.75
N THR A 220 -5.60 -16.65 -0.28
CA THR A 220 -5.77 -17.28 -1.59
C THR A 220 -4.45 -17.42 -2.34
N ARG A 221 -4.37 -18.45 -3.17
CA ARG A 221 -3.22 -18.73 -4.04
C ARG A 221 -3.57 -18.54 -5.52
N ASP A 222 -4.77 -18.04 -5.83
CA ASP A 222 -5.16 -17.69 -7.20
C ASP A 222 -4.38 -16.43 -7.64
N PRO A 223 -3.44 -16.54 -8.60
CA PRO A 223 -2.62 -15.40 -9.03
C PRO A 223 -3.45 -14.21 -9.50
N PHE A 224 -4.60 -14.47 -10.13
CA PHE A 224 -5.47 -13.41 -10.63
C PHE A 224 -6.10 -12.65 -9.47
N ILE A 225 -6.60 -13.34 -8.45
CA ILE A 225 -7.21 -12.68 -7.29
C ILE A 225 -6.17 -11.91 -6.50
N VAL A 226 -5.01 -12.52 -6.21
CA VAL A 226 -3.90 -11.87 -5.49
C VAL A 226 -3.46 -10.59 -6.19
N TYR A 227 -3.24 -10.65 -7.51
CA TYR A 227 -2.78 -9.51 -8.30
C TYR A 227 -3.84 -8.41 -8.41
N THR A 228 -5.07 -8.77 -8.78
CA THR A 228 -6.13 -7.78 -9.00
C THR A 228 -6.55 -7.08 -7.71
N SER A 229 -6.64 -7.79 -6.57
CA SER A 229 -6.99 -7.18 -5.28
C SER A 229 -5.93 -6.17 -4.82
N ASN A 230 -4.66 -6.51 -5.04
CA ASN A 230 -3.53 -5.66 -4.67
C ASN A 230 -3.50 -4.37 -5.51
N ILE A 231 -3.72 -4.48 -6.82
CA ILE A 231 -3.77 -3.32 -7.71
C ILE A 231 -4.95 -2.42 -7.40
N CYS A 232 -6.14 -3.00 -7.22
CA CYS A 232 -7.31 -2.23 -6.83
C CYS A 232 -7.08 -1.44 -5.54
N ALA A 233 -6.35 -2.01 -4.57
CA ALA A 233 -5.97 -1.31 -3.34
C ALA A 233 -4.98 -0.15 -3.58
N ILE A 234 -3.99 -0.33 -4.46
CA ILE A 234 -2.94 0.67 -4.72
C ILE A 234 -3.42 1.80 -5.64
N LEU A 235 -4.36 1.57 -6.55
CA LEU A 235 -4.84 2.61 -7.47
C LEU A 235 -5.41 3.85 -6.76
N GLY A 236 -6.01 3.66 -5.58
CA GLY A 236 -6.51 4.75 -4.73
C GLY A 236 -5.46 5.46 -3.89
N LEU A 237 -4.20 5.00 -3.90
CA LEU A 237 -3.15 5.44 -2.98
C LEU A 237 -2.86 6.94 -3.07
N ARG A 238 -2.92 7.53 -4.27
CA ARG A 238 -2.66 8.97 -4.44
C ARG A 238 -3.68 9.82 -3.71
N SER A 239 -4.97 9.55 -3.85
CA SER A 239 -6.02 10.30 -3.13
C SER A 239 -5.99 9.97 -1.64
N LEU A 240 -5.69 8.72 -1.28
CA LEU A 240 -5.58 8.28 0.09
C LEU A 240 -4.40 8.96 0.81
N TYR A 241 -3.28 9.17 0.13
CA TYR A 241 -2.12 9.91 0.66
C TYR A 241 -2.52 11.32 1.07
N PHE A 242 -3.15 12.09 0.17
CA PHE A 242 -3.56 13.46 0.50
C PHE A 242 -4.64 13.51 1.58
N LEU A 243 -5.49 12.48 1.68
CA LEU A 243 -6.47 12.34 2.75
C LEU A 243 -5.81 12.05 4.10
N LEU A 244 -4.89 11.08 4.15
CA LEU A 244 -4.23 10.65 5.38
C LEU A 244 -3.17 11.64 5.87
N ALA A 245 -2.46 12.31 4.97
CA ALA A 245 -1.50 13.35 5.35
C ALA A 245 -2.16 14.46 6.18
N GLY A 246 -3.42 14.81 5.87
CA GLY A 246 -4.21 15.77 6.64
C GLY A 246 -4.90 15.21 7.89
N LEU A 247 -4.88 13.89 8.08
CA LEU A 247 -5.50 13.19 9.22
C LEU A 247 -4.49 12.38 10.03
N MET A 248 -3.20 12.66 9.86
CA MET A 248 -2.13 11.81 10.37
C MET A 248 -2.24 11.63 11.89
N ASP A 249 -2.60 12.69 12.60
CA ASP A 249 -2.78 12.72 14.05
C ASP A 249 -4.06 12.00 14.53
N ARG A 250 -5.00 11.69 13.61
CA ARG A 250 -6.26 11.01 13.94
C ARG A 250 -6.17 9.49 13.92
N PHE A 251 -5.12 8.93 13.34
CA PHE A 251 -4.97 7.49 13.09
C PHE A 251 -3.92 6.83 14.00
N VAL A 252 -3.92 7.21 15.29
CA VAL A 252 -2.94 6.73 16.30
C VAL A 252 -2.92 5.21 16.46
N TYR A 253 -4.08 4.55 16.39
CA TYR A 253 -4.18 3.10 16.64
C TYR A 253 -4.12 2.25 15.38
N LEU A 254 -4.05 2.85 14.18
CA LEU A 254 -4.12 2.09 12.94
C LEU A 254 -3.01 1.04 12.86
N ARG A 255 -1.78 1.41 13.24
CA ARG A 255 -0.64 0.49 13.31
C ARG A 255 -0.89 -0.69 14.24
N THR A 256 -1.56 -0.46 15.38
CA THR A 256 -1.93 -1.51 16.33
C THR A 256 -2.97 -2.46 15.72
N GLY A 257 -4.00 -1.94 15.05
CA GLY A 257 -4.99 -2.75 14.36
C GLY A 257 -4.38 -3.63 13.27
N LEU A 258 -3.47 -3.07 12.48
CA LEU A 258 -2.73 -3.82 11.45
C LEU A 258 -1.88 -4.94 12.05
N ALA A 259 -1.24 -4.68 13.20
CA ALA A 259 -0.50 -5.73 13.90
C ALA A 259 -1.42 -6.89 14.32
N PHE A 260 -2.63 -6.61 14.80
CA PHE A 260 -3.60 -7.66 15.11
C PHE A 260 -4.07 -8.41 13.87
N VAL A 261 -4.31 -7.72 12.75
CA VAL A 261 -4.64 -8.37 11.46
C VAL A 261 -3.51 -9.29 11.01
N LEU A 262 -2.26 -8.81 10.99
CA LEU A 262 -1.10 -9.61 10.61
C LEU A 262 -0.87 -10.80 11.55
N GLY A 263 -1.04 -10.59 12.86
CA GLY A 263 -0.96 -11.65 13.85
C GLY A 263 -2.00 -12.73 13.60
N PHE A 264 -3.26 -12.35 13.40
CA PHE A 264 -4.34 -13.28 13.06
C PHE A 264 -4.05 -14.06 11.77
N VAL A 265 -3.64 -13.36 10.71
CA VAL A 265 -3.33 -13.98 9.41
C VAL A 265 -2.13 -14.92 9.54
N GLY A 266 -1.09 -14.55 10.29
CA GLY A 266 0.06 -15.40 10.58
C GLY A 266 -0.30 -16.67 11.33
N ILE A 267 -1.15 -16.57 12.37
CA ILE A 267 -1.66 -17.74 13.11
C ILE A 267 -2.44 -18.66 12.17
N LYS A 268 -3.39 -18.09 11.40
CA LYS A 268 -4.20 -18.82 10.42
C LYS A 268 -3.31 -19.58 9.42
N MET A 269 -2.23 -18.94 8.97
CA MET A 269 -1.30 -19.49 7.99
C MET A 269 -0.49 -20.65 8.55
N ILE A 270 -0.07 -20.59 9.82
CA ILE A 270 0.63 -21.70 10.50
C ILE A 270 -0.32 -22.87 10.76
N LEU A 271 -1.56 -22.57 11.14
CA LEU A 271 -2.58 -23.58 11.45
C LEU A 271 -3.31 -24.13 10.21
N VAL A 272 -2.83 -23.84 9.00
CA VAL A 272 -3.54 -24.14 7.75
C VAL A 272 -3.92 -25.62 7.60
N ASP A 273 -3.08 -26.55 8.08
CA ASP A 273 -3.31 -27.99 7.96
C ASP A 273 -4.08 -28.59 9.14
N TYR A 274 -4.16 -27.88 10.27
CA TYR A 274 -4.81 -28.37 11.50
C TYR A 274 -6.23 -27.81 11.67
N PHE A 275 -6.42 -26.52 11.34
CA PHE A 275 -7.68 -25.81 11.52
C PHE A 275 -7.96 -24.88 10.33
N PRO A 276 -8.61 -25.38 9.26
CA PRO A 276 -8.96 -24.54 8.12
C PRO A 276 -10.06 -23.54 8.50
N ILE A 277 -9.65 -22.31 8.79
CA ILE A 277 -10.58 -21.21 9.12
C ILE A 277 -11.40 -20.83 7.88
N PRO A 278 -12.75 -20.82 7.94
CA PRO A 278 -13.59 -20.40 6.82
C PRO A 278 -13.26 -18.99 6.33
N ARG A 279 -13.31 -18.78 5.01
CA ARG A 279 -13.02 -17.49 4.36
C ARG A 279 -13.89 -16.34 4.91
N SER A 280 -15.18 -16.60 5.10
CA SER A 280 -16.15 -15.63 5.65
C SER A 280 -15.81 -15.22 7.08
N LEU A 281 -15.41 -16.19 7.92
CA LEU A 281 -14.98 -15.92 9.30
C LEU A 281 -13.69 -15.09 9.32
N SER A 282 -12.72 -15.45 8.46
CA SER A 282 -11.47 -14.69 8.29
C SER A 282 -11.74 -13.24 7.90
N LEU A 283 -12.61 -13.01 6.91
CA LEU A 283 -13.03 -11.67 6.49
C LEU A 283 -13.71 -10.92 7.64
N GLY A 284 -14.64 -11.57 8.34
CA GLY A 284 -15.37 -10.98 9.47
C GLY A 284 -14.43 -10.51 10.58
N ILE A 285 -13.47 -11.34 10.98
CA ILE A 285 -12.47 -10.99 12.00
C ILE A 285 -11.64 -9.77 11.56
N ILE A 286 -11.17 -9.75 10.31
CA ILE A 286 -10.38 -8.63 9.79
C ILE A 286 -11.22 -7.33 9.78
N VAL A 287 -12.45 -7.39 9.29
CA VAL A 287 -13.36 -6.23 9.28
C VAL A 287 -13.62 -5.72 10.69
N VAL A 288 -13.86 -6.60 11.66
CA VAL A 288 -14.07 -6.22 13.06
C VAL A 288 -12.84 -5.52 13.64
N ILE A 289 -11.65 -6.09 13.47
CA ILE A 289 -10.39 -5.51 13.97
C ILE A 289 -10.18 -4.12 13.37
N LEU A 290 -10.32 -3.98 12.05
CA LEU A 290 -10.11 -2.70 11.36
C LEU A 290 -11.15 -1.66 11.76
N THR A 291 -12.43 -2.02 11.79
CA THR A 291 -13.52 -1.11 12.15
C THR A 291 -13.39 -0.64 13.60
N PHE A 292 -13.10 -1.56 14.52
CA PHE A 292 -12.89 -1.22 15.93
C PHE A 292 -11.68 -0.29 16.11
N THR A 293 -10.57 -0.59 15.44
CA THR A 293 -9.35 0.23 15.51
C THR A 293 -9.57 1.63 14.97
N ILE A 294 -10.19 1.75 13.79
CA ILE A 294 -10.48 3.03 13.15
C ILE A 294 -11.48 3.82 14.01
N GLY A 295 -12.53 3.17 14.50
CA GLY A 295 -13.55 3.80 15.37
C GLY A 295 -12.96 4.38 16.64
N ILE A 296 -12.14 3.60 17.37
CA ILE A 296 -11.48 4.10 18.60
C ILE A 296 -10.51 5.24 18.27
N SER A 297 -9.76 5.13 17.18
CA SER A 297 -8.82 6.18 16.77
C SER A 297 -9.54 7.50 16.51
N MET A 298 -10.68 7.46 15.82
CA MET A 298 -11.49 8.66 15.55
C MET A 298 -12.10 9.26 16.83
N LEU A 299 -12.64 8.42 17.73
CA LEU A 299 -13.24 8.86 18.99
C LEU A 299 -12.22 9.54 19.92
N LYS A 300 -11.03 8.93 20.07
CA LYS A 300 -10.00 9.47 20.97
C LYS A 300 -9.47 10.83 20.48
N THR A 301 -9.32 11.00 19.16
CA THR A 301 -8.86 12.28 18.61
C THR A 301 -9.93 13.37 18.69
N GLN A 302 -11.22 13.06 18.57
CA GLN A 302 -12.29 14.05 18.82
C GLN A 302 -12.26 14.57 20.26
N ASN A 303 -12.01 13.70 21.24
CA ASN A 303 -11.94 14.09 22.65
C ASN A 303 -10.69 14.93 23.01
N GLN A 304 -9.59 14.78 22.27
CA GLN A 304 -8.42 15.65 22.44
C GLN A 304 -8.66 17.06 21.92
N VAL A 305 -9.26 17.20 20.72
CA VAL A 305 -9.61 18.50 20.15
C VAL A 305 -10.66 19.23 21.01
N ALA A 306 -11.68 18.51 21.50
CA ALA A 306 -12.70 19.09 22.40
C ALA A 306 -12.18 19.47 23.80
N GLY A 307 -11.03 18.91 24.22
CA GLY A 307 -10.37 19.24 25.48
C GLY A 307 -9.42 20.44 25.38
N GLU A 308 -8.90 20.75 24.20
CA GLU A 308 -8.09 21.94 23.92
C GLU A 308 -8.98 23.20 23.73
N ASP A 309 -10.15 23.08 23.10
CA ASP A 309 -11.12 24.19 23.00
C ASP A 309 -11.78 24.59 24.33
N ARG A 310 -11.53 23.84 25.41
CA ARG A 310 -12.05 24.11 26.77
C ARG A 310 -11.01 24.69 27.74
N LYS A 311 -9.77 24.92 27.29
CA LYS A 311 -8.70 25.56 28.06
C LYS A 311 -8.41 26.95 27.53
#